data_AF-A0A5C7CGD1-F1
#
_entry.id   AF-A0A5C7CGD1-F1
#
_cell.length_a   1.000
_cell.length_b   1.000
_cell.length_c   1.000
_cell.angle_alpha   90.00
_cell.angle_beta   90.00
_cell.angle_gamma   90.00
#
_symmetry.space_group_name_H-M   'P 1'
#
loop_
_entity.id
_entity.type
_entity.pdbx_description
1 polymer ?
#
loop_
_entity_poly.entity_id
_entity_poly.type
_entity_poly.pdbx_seq_one_letter_code
_entity_poly.pdbx_strand_id
1 'polypeptide(L)'
;MTSVDLPVRGFITTDDDGRQSVNFVRTGVGGVSPSVPVFRPVRDELTGLDKITLPAMAGVPARTILINPVPTGPAAPAHTGNGSPGPKSPVHTGTGIRQADSIVVTTFPADVVQDLQDFILWQPDALETGVEAVYVMVSDPLDSGRFTRQQLDKKYKHASDFGIADTRKNRETLTQYRDALEAHLKDKDTVEKGTYRREKGSKVFFNPNTMNVVVLKENGDFLSGWKINPDADNGRIYLDTGDL
;
A
#
# COMPACT_ATOMS: atom_id res chain seq x y z
N MET A 1 25.07 6.41 15.57
CA MET A 1 23.88 5.61 15.92
C MET A 1 23.23 5.14 14.63
N THR A 2 23.05 3.84 14.47
CA THR A 2 22.48 3.19 13.26
C THR A 2 21.07 2.64 13.51
N SER A 3 20.69 2.47 14.78
CA SER A 3 19.35 2.11 15.22
C SER A 3 19.07 2.66 16.62
N VAL A 4 17.78 2.70 16.97
CA VAL A 4 17.26 3.06 18.30
C VAL A 4 16.22 2.02 18.70
N ASP A 5 16.28 1.52 19.92
CA ASP A 5 15.27 0.60 20.44
C ASP A 5 14.05 1.38 20.94
N LEU A 6 12.87 1.09 20.39
CA LEU A 6 11.59 1.66 20.83
C LEU A 6 10.73 0.59 21.53
N PRO A 7 10.04 0.94 22.64
CA PRO A 7 9.14 0.01 23.34
C PRO A 7 7.84 -0.27 22.58
N VAL A 8 7.50 0.61 21.65
CA VAL A 8 6.33 0.53 20.77
C VAL A 8 6.77 0.95 19.38
N ARG A 9 6.37 0.18 18.37
CA ARG A 9 6.51 0.53 16.95
C ARG A 9 5.12 0.59 16.32
N GLY A 10 4.99 1.32 15.21
CA GLY A 10 3.73 1.44 14.51
C GLY A 10 3.85 1.24 13.01
N PHE A 11 2.69 1.06 12.38
CA PHE A 11 2.53 0.87 10.95
C PHE A 11 1.14 1.32 10.52
N ILE A 12 0.99 1.57 9.23
CA ILE A 12 -0.27 2.01 8.64
C ILE A 12 -0.88 0.83 7.87
N THR A 13 -2.17 0.58 8.08
CA THR A 13 -2.95 -0.35 7.26
C THR A 13 -4.06 0.38 6.53
N THR A 14 -4.49 -0.17 5.41
CA THR A 14 -5.70 0.27 4.70
C THR A 14 -6.71 -0.86 4.68
N ASP A 15 -7.90 -0.60 5.22
CA ASP A 15 -9.01 -1.54 5.25
C ASP A 15 -9.72 -1.60 3.88
N ASP A 16 -10.52 -2.64 3.64
CA ASP A 16 -11.23 -2.86 2.37
C ASP A 16 -12.25 -1.75 1.98
N ASP A 17 -12.56 -0.85 2.90
CA ASP A 17 -13.41 0.34 2.72
C ASP A 17 -12.60 1.61 2.44
N GLY A 18 -11.28 1.49 2.32
CA GLY A 18 -10.35 2.60 2.07
C GLY A 18 -9.94 3.36 3.34
N ARG A 19 -10.41 2.95 4.52
CA ARG A 19 -10.02 3.58 5.77
C ARG A 19 -8.57 3.24 6.09
N GLN A 20 -7.78 4.28 6.34
CA GLN A 20 -6.42 4.11 6.85
C GLN A 20 -6.41 4.14 8.37
N SER A 21 -5.71 3.20 8.98
CA SER A 21 -5.56 3.05 10.42
C SER A 21 -4.08 3.06 10.81
N VAL A 22 -3.73 3.82 11.84
CA VAL A 22 -2.41 3.78 12.48
C VAL A 22 -2.47 2.74 13.60
N ASN A 23 -1.60 1.74 13.51
CA ASN A 23 -1.55 0.63 14.46
C ASN A 23 -0.25 0.69 15.26
N PHE A 24 -0.33 0.29 16.53
CA PHE A 24 0.82 0.26 17.44
C PHE A 24 0.99 -1.13 18.03
N VAL A 25 2.23 -1.61 18.05
CA VAL A 25 2.61 -2.93 18.57
C VAL A 25 3.71 -2.79 19.61
N ARG A 26 3.57 -3.54 20.70
CA ARG A 26 4.58 -3.63 21.74
C ARG A 26 5.76 -4.46 21.24
N THR A 27 6.98 -3.95 21.41
CA THR A 27 8.20 -4.64 21.01
C THR A 27 8.68 -5.63 22.08
N GLY A 28 9.55 -6.56 21.70
CA GLY A 28 10.07 -7.60 22.61
C GLY A 28 9.09 -8.73 22.93
N VAL A 29 7.92 -8.74 22.30
CA VAL A 29 6.89 -9.79 22.41
C VAL A 29 6.46 -10.19 20.99
N GLY A 30 6.12 -11.47 20.77
CA GLY A 30 5.57 -11.94 19.49
C GLY A 30 6.53 -11.86 18.29
N GLY A 31 7.84 -11.74 18.54
CA GLY A 31 8.86 -11.60 17.49
C GLY A 31 9.04 -10.18 16.95
N VAL A 32 8.35 -9.18 17.50
CA VAL A 32 8.50 -7.78 17.09
C VAL A 32 9.81 -7.22 17.66
N SER A 33 10.77 -6.92 16.79
CA SER A 33 12.07 -6.34 17.18
C SER A 33 11.88 -4.92 17.76
N PRO A 34 12.60 -4.54 18.83
CA PRO A 34 12.62 -3.15 19.32
C PRO A 34 13.43 -2.21 18.44
N SER A 35 14.40 -2.73 17.69
CA SER A 35 15.38 -1.93 16.94
C SER A 35 14.77 -1.28 15.71
N VAL A 36 14.70 0.05 15.72
CA VAL A 36 14.27 0.89 14.60
C VAL A 36 15.50 1.48 13.90
N PRO A 37 15.67 1.30 12.59
CA PRO A 37 16.83 1.84 11.86
C PRO A 37 16.80 3.37 11.80
N VAL A 38 17.99 3.98 11.89
CA VAL A 38 18.17 5.43 11.69
C VAL A 38 18.70 5.66 10.29
N PHE A 39 17.92 6.34 9.45
CA PHE A 39 18.33 6.72 8.10
C PHE A 39 18.92 8.11 8.07
N ARG A 40 19.89 8.29 7.18
CA ARG A 40 20.49 9.58 6.85
C ARG A 40 20.02 9.96 5.44
N PRO A 41 19.22 11.01 5.28
CA PRO A 41 18.85 11.51 3.97
C PRO A 41 20.09 11.91 3.17
N VAL A 42 20.06 11.67 1.86
CA VAL A 42 21.11 12.09 0.92
C VAL A 42 20.56 13.22 0.06
N ARG A 43 21.27 14.36 0.01
CA ARG A 43 20.94 15.50 -0.84
C ARG A 43 21.03 15.13 -2.31
N ASP A 44 19.98 15.41 -3.06
CA ASP A 44 19.99 15.46 -4.51
C ASP A 44 20.26 16.91 -4.96
N GLU A 45 21.48 17.17 -5.40
CA GLU A 45 21.95 18.50 -5.82
C GLU A 45 21.16 19.07 -7.00
N LEU A 46 20.53 18.22 -7.83
CA LEU A 46 19.75 18.68 -8.99
C LEU A 46 18.39 19.26 -8.56
N THR A 47 17.75 18.63 -7.58
CA THR A 47 16.38 18.97 -7.16
C THR A 47 16.34 19.81 -5.89
N GLY A 48 17.41 19.83 -5.11
CA GLY A 48 17.44 20.42 -3.78
C GLY A 48 16.64 19.65 -2.73
N LEU A 49 16.13 18.45 -3.08
CA LEU A 49 15.45 17.54 -2.15
C LEU A 49 16.44 16.58 -1.51
N ASP A 50 16.08 16.09 -0.33
CA ASP A 50 16.79 14.97 0.27
C ASP A 50 16.06 13.65 -0.03
N LYS A 51 16.80 12.53 -0.07
CA LYS A 51 16.26 11.21 -0.40
C LYS A 51 16.66 10.17 0.63
N ILE A 52 15.71 9.32 1.00
CA ILE A 52 15.96 8.07 1.73
C ILE A 52 15.55 6.90 0.84
N THR A 53 16.36 5.85 0.82
CA THR A 53 16.02 4.58 0.16
C THR A 53 15.77 3.51 1.21
N LEU A 54 14.51 3.11 1.37
CA LEU A 54 14.14 1.94 2.15
C LEU A 54 14.54 0.67 1.40
N PRO A 55 15.12 -0.33 2.08
CA PRO A 55 15.54 -1.56 1.44
C PRO A 55 14.35 -2.34 0.88
N ALA A 56 14.64 -3.18 -0.12
CA ALA A 56 13.67 -4.16 -0.60
C ALA A 56 13.33 -5.18 0.50
N MET A 57 12.13 -5.74 0.44
CA MET A 57 11.67 -6.84 1.27
C MET A 57 11.13 -7.97 0.39
N ALA A 58 10.74 -9.09 0.98
CA ALA A 58 10.09 -10.19 0.25
C ALA A 58 8.90 -9.66 -0.58
N GLY A 59 9.00 -9.76 -1.91
CA GLY A 59 8.00 -9.28 -2.86
C GLY A 59 7.91 -7.75 -3.03
N VAL A 60 8.67 -6.96 -2.28
CA VAL A 60 8.52 -5.50 -2.27
C VAL A 60 9.84 -4.85 -2.71
N PRO A 61 9.86 -4.08 -3.82
CA PRO A 61 11.07 -3.40 -4.25
C PRO A 61 11.48 -2.31 -3.25
N ALA A 62 12.74 -1.88 -3.34
CA ALA A 62 13.23 -0.74 -2.58
C ALA A 62 12.37 0.51 -2.87
N ARG A 63 12.12 1.33 -1.85
CA ARG A 63 11.25 2.51 -1.94
C ARG A 63 12.05 3.77 -1.68
N THR A 64 11.84 4.80 -2.50
CA THR A 64 12.45 6.11 -2.30
C THR A 64 11.45 7.04 -1.62
N ILE A 65 11.86 7.64 -0.51
CA ILE A 65 11.12 8.70 0.19
C ILE A 65 11.83 10.03 -0.11
N LEU A 66 11.07 10.99 -0.64
CA LEU A 66 11.53 12.35 -0.87
C LEU A 66 11.28 13.18 0.38
N ILE A 67 12.27 13.95 0.81
CA ILE A 67 12.21 14.86 1.93
C ILE A 67 12.42 16.26 1.38
N ASN A 68 11.46 17.14 1.66
CA ASN A 68 11.61 18.55 1.38
C ASN A 68 12.34 19.22 2.55
N PRO A 69 13.59 19.70 2.37
CA PRO A 69 14.34 20.33 3.47
C PRO A 69 13.85 21.73 3.80
N VAL A 70 12.96 22.32 2.99
CA VAL A 70 12.38 23.64 3.26
C VAL A 70 11.18 23.46 4.18
N PRO A 71 11.18 24.07 5.38
CA PRO A 71 10.02 24.04 6.26
C PRO A 71 8.80 24.61 5.55
N THR A 72 7.77 23.79 5.38
CA THR A 72 6.47 24.22 4.87
C THR A 72 5.41 23.97 5.93
N GLY A 73 4.65 25.01 6.26
CA GLY A 73 3.47 24.86 7.09
C GLY A 73 2.37 24.03 6.42
N PRO A 74 1.23 23.83 7.09
CA PRO A 74 0.13 22.99 6.59
C PRO A 74 -0.55 23.58 5.34
N ALA A 75 -0.33 24.87 5.06
CA ALA A 75 -0.85 25.55 3.89
C ALA A 75 0.23 25.70 2.82
N ALA A 76 -0.19 25.61 1.55
CA ALA A 76 0.68 25.95 0.44
C ALA A 76 1.10 27.43 0.57
N PRO A 77 2.40 27.74 0.54
CA PRO A 77 2.86 29.11 0.64
C PRO A 77 2.44 29.92 -0.59
N ALA A 78 2.15 31.21 -0.39
CA ALA A 78 1.73 32.09 -1.47
C ALA A 78 2.82 32.25 -2.55
N HIS A 79 2.40 32.33 -3.81
CA HIS A 79 3.28 32.55 -4.96
C HIS A 79 3.45 34.05 -5.26
N THR A 80 4.00 34.80 -4.30
CA THR A 80 4.27 36.24 -4.43
C THR A 80 5.76 36.53 -4.52
N GLY A 81 6.12 37.76 -4.88
CA GLY A 81 7.53 38.21 -4.91
C GLY A 81 8.23 38.32 -3.55
N ASN A 82 7.53 38.00 -2.45
CA ASN A 82 8.07 38.11 -1.08
C ASN A 82 8.83 36.85 -0.63
N GLY A 83 8.91 35.81 -1.46
CA GLY A 83 9.56 34.55 -1.14
C GLY A 83 10.70 34.21 -2.12
N SER A 84 11.65 33.41 -1.64
CA SER A 84 12.66 32.81 -2.53
C SER A 84 12.10 31.55 -3.22
N PRO A 85 12.53 31.23 -4.45
CA PRO A 85 12.21 29.97 -5.10
C PRO A 85 12.67 28.78 -4.26
N GLY A 86 11.84 27.76 -4.16
CA GLY A 86 12.15 26.54 -3.43
C GLY A 86 11.11 25.45 -3.63
N PRO A 87 11.45 24.18 -3.36
CA PRO A 87 10.54 23.05 -3.49
C PRO A 87 9.29 23.24 -2.62
N LYS A 88 8.13 22.87 -3.17
CA LYS A 88 6.83 22.92 -2.49
C LYS A 88 6.24 21.52 -2.41
N SER A 89 5.97 21.07 -1.18
CA SER A 89 5.30 19.81 -0.93
C SER A 89 3.83 19.93 -1.32
N PRO A 90 3.26 18.97 -2.09
CA PRO A 90 1.82 18.92 -2.32
C PRO A 90 1.06 18.83 -1.00
N VAL A 91 0.03 19.66 -0.83
CA VAL A 91 -0.81 19.67 0.36
C VAL A 91 -1.95 18.66 0.19
N HIS A 92 -2.27 17.94 1.27
CA HIS A 92 -3.39 17.01 1.30
C HIS A 92 -4.73 17.73 1.02
N THR A 93 -5.58 17.14 0.19
CA THR A 93 -6.91 17.67 -0.16
C THR A 93 -7.95 16.55 -0.22
N GLY A 94 -9.24 16.88 -0.18
CA GLY A 94 -10.34 15.91 -0.28
C GLY A 94 -10.82 15.42 1.09
N THR A 95 -10.27 14.31 1.58
CA THR A 95 -10.73 13.67 2.83
C THR A 95 -10.23 14.39 4.07
N GLY A 96 -11.06 14.45 5.12
CA GLY A 96 -10.63 14.98 6.42
C GLY A 96 -9.73 14.00 7.15
N ILE A 97 -8.64 14.49 7.74
CA ILE A 97 -7.79 13.72 8.66
C ILE A 97 -8.29 14.00 10.09
N ARG A 98 -8.70 12.96 10.80
CA ARG A 98 -9.13 13.04 12.20
C ARG A 98 -8.50 11.93 13.01
N GLN A 99 -8.18 12.22 14.27
CA GLN A 99 -7.78 11.20 15.22
C GLN A 99 -8.95 10.23 15.44
N ALA A 100 -8.63 8.95 15.69
CA ALA A 100 -9.64 7.95 16.02
C ALA A 100 -10.35 8.31 17.34
N ASP A 101 -11.68 8.15 17.37
CA ASP A 101 -12.51 8.45 18.55
C ASP A 101 -12.21 7.51 19.74
N SER A 102 -11.65 6.32 19.47
CA SER A 102 -11.23 5.36 20.48
C SER A 102 -10.07 4.48 20.00
N ILE A 103 -9.29 3.96 20.96
CA ILE A 103 -8.24 2.98 20.71
C ILE A 103 -8.85 1.58 20.83
N VAL A 104 -8.61 0.73 19.84
CA VAL A 104 -9.10 -0.65 19.80
C VAL A 104 -7.92 -1.60 19.71
N VAL A 105 -8.01 -2.77 20.37
CA VAL A 105 -7.01 -3.83 20.27
C VAL A 105 -7.36 -4.73 19.09
N THR A 106 -6.46 -4.79 18.12
CA THR A 106 -6.58 -5.63 16.92
C THR A 106 -5.45 -6.63 16.88
N THR A 107 -5.72 -7.86 16.40
CA THR A 107 -4.70 -8.89 16.20
C THR A 107 -4.24 -8.91 14.75
N PHE A 108 -2.94 -9.03 14.54
CA PHE A 108 -2.32 -9.05 13.21
C PHE A 108 -1.55 -10.35 12.98
N PRO A 109 -1.45 -10.82 11.73
CA PRO A 109 -0.54 -11.90 11.35
C PRO A 109 0.91 -11.57 11.72
N ALA A 110 1.69 -12.59 12.08
CA ALA A 110 3.07 -12.42 12.52
C ALA A 110 3.96 -11.73 11.47
N ASP A 111 3.79 -12.07 10.18
CA ASP A 111 4.59 -11.51 9.08
C ASP A 111 4.32 -10.02 8.82
N VAL A 112 3.16 -9.50 9.24
CA VAL A 112 2.88 -8.05 9.20
C VAL A 112 3.71 -7.32 10.26
N VAL A 113 3.71 -7.84 11.49
CA VAL A 113 4.31 -7.15 12.64
C VAL A 113 5.81 -7.40 12.81
N GLN A 114 6.35 -8.45 12.17
CA GLN A 114 7.78 -8.77 12.21
C GLN A 114 8.57 -7.97 11.17
N ASP A 115 7.95 -7.67 10.02
CA ASP A 115 8.60 -6.97 8.92
C ASP A 115 8.02 -5.55 8.71
N LEU A 116 8.08 -4.74 9.77
CA LEU A 116 7.66 -3.34 9.74
C LEU A 116 8.65 -2.49 8.94
N GLN A 117 8.13 -1.63 8.05
CA GLN A 117 8.90 -0.56 7.40
C GLN A 117 8.69 0.75 8.14
N ASP A 118 9.43 0.92 9.21
CA ASP A 118 9.52 2.14 10.00
C ASP A 118 10.97 2.53 10.20
N PHE A 119 11.21 3.82 10.46
CA PHE A 119 12.55 4.33 10.64
C PHE A 119 12.56 5.65 11.40
N ILE A 120 13.74 6.07 11.82
CA ILE A 120 14.01 7.39 12.37
C ILE A 120 14.86 8.19 11.38
N LEU A 121 14.50 9.45 11.16
CA LEU A 121 15.36 10.43 10.51
C LEU A 121 15.64 11.59 11.46
N TRP A 122 16.73 12.31 11.20
CA TRP A 122 17.03 13.57 11.88
C TRP A 122 16.72 14.72 10.93
N GLN A 123 15.92 15.69 11.39
CA GLN A 123 15.68 16.95 10.68
C GLN A 123 16.13 18.13 11.55
N PRO A 124 16.42 19.30 10.96
CA PRO A 124 16.64 20.52 11.74
C PRO A 124 15.48 20.78 12.70
N ASP A 125 15.78 21.24 13.91
CA ASP A 125 14.75 21.65 14.85
C ASP A 125 14.08 22.96 14.39
N ALA A 126 12.99 23.35 15.07
CA ALA A 126 12.24 24.56 14.71
C ALA A 126 13.07 25.87 14.80
N LEU A 127 14.20 25.87 15.50
CA LEU A 127 15.12 27.00 15.60
C LEU A 127 16.24 26.94 14.56
N GLU A 128 16.34 25.85 13.79
CA GLU A 128 17.42 25.55 12.85
C GLU A 128 18.82 25.63 13.47
N THR A 129 18.92 25.39 14.79
CA THR A 129 20.19 25.40 15.55
C THR A 129 20.59 24.03 16.04
N GLY A 130 19.65 23.08 16.04
CA GLY A 130 19.84 21.70 16.44
C GLY A 130 19.16 20.73 15.49
N VAL A 131 18.95 19.50 15.97
CA VAL A 131 18.25 18.45 15.24
C VAL A 131 17.22 17.78 16.15
N GLU A 132 16.12 17.35 15.56
CA GLU A 132 15.09 16.53 16.19
C GLU A 132 14.91 15.20 15.44
N ALA A 133 14.55 14.16 16.19
CA ALA A 133 14.29 12.84 15.64
C ALA A 133 12.82 12.73 15.23
N VAL A 134 12.58 12.29 14.00
CA VAL A 134 11.25 12.00 13.47
C VAL A 134 11.12 10.50 13.27
N TYR A 135 10.17 9.89 13.98
CA TYR A 135 9.78 8.51 13.76
C TYR A 135 8.76 8.44 12.62
N VAL A 136 9.09 7.70 11.57
CA VAL A 136 8.29 7.57 10.36
C VAL A 136 7.79 6.14 10.23
N MET A 137 6.49 5.99 10.02
CA MET A 137 5.81 4.72 9.78
C MET A 137 5.32 4.70 8.34
N VAL A 138 5.54 3.60 7.61
CA VAL A 138 5.06 3.42 6.24
C VAL A 138 3.91 2.42 6.21
N SER A 139 3.01 2.55 5.24
CA SER A 139 1.93 1.58 5.03
C SER A 139 2.47 0.21 4.61
N ASP A 140 1.71 -0.85 4.92
CA ASP A 140 2.00 -2.18 4.40
C ASP A 140 2.11 -2.10 2.87
N PRO A 141 3.19 -2.64 2.28
CA PRO A 141 3.37 -2.58 0.83
C PRO A 141 2.27 -3.23 -0.02
N LEU A 142 1.48 -4.13 0.55
CA LEU A 142 0.32 -4.75 -0.09
C LEU A 142 -0.94 -3.89 -0.02
N ASP A 143 -0.95 -2.87 0.85
CA ASP A 143 -1.99 -1.83 0.92
C ASP A 143 -1.62 -0.69 -0.03
N SER A 144 -1.81 -0.93 -1.33
CA SER A 144 -1.37 -0.02 -2.38
C SER A 144 -2.35 0.05 -3.56
N GLY A 145 -2.70 1.28 -3.95
CA GLY A 145 -3.57 1.54 -5.09
C GLY A 145 -4.94 0.91 -4.89
N ARG A 146 -5.27 -0.10 -5.70
CA ARG A 146 -6.55 -0.79 -5.70
C ARG A 146 -6.57 -2.06 -4.83
N PHE A 147 -5.47 -2.38 -4.15
CA PHE A 147 -5.33 -3.60 -3.37
C PHE A 147 -5.12 -3.29 -1.90
N THR A 148 -5.70 -4.14 -1.06
CA THR A 148 -5.39 -4.26 0.36
C THR A 148 -4.86 -5.65 0.63
N ARG A 149 -3.96 -5.78 1.60
CA ARG A 149 -3.50 -7.08 2.10
C ARG A 149 -4.67 -7.94 2.56
N GLN A 150 -5.65 -7.33 3.24
CA GLN A 150 -6.84 -8.00 3.76
C GLN A 150 -7.63 -8.67 2.62
N GLN A 151 -7.90 -7.95 1.54
CA GLN A 151 -8.63 -8.49 0.42
C GLN A 151 -7.81 -9.53 -0.36
N LEU A 152 -6.51 -9.31 -0.55
CA LEU A 152 -5.63 -10.29 -1.18
C LEU A 152 -5.61 -11.61 -0.39
N ASP A 153 -5.49 -11.56 0.94
CA ASP A 153 -5.54 -12.75 1.80
C ASP A 153 -6.88 -13.49 1.69
N LYS A 154 -7.99 -12.74 1.75
CA LYS A 154 -9.35 -13.29 1.63
C LYS A 154 -9.59 -13.97 0.28
N LYS A 155 -8.96 -13.48 -0.78
CA LYS A 155 -9.13 -13.97 -2.15
C LYS A 155 -8.00 -14.87 -2.63
N TYR A 156 -7.01 -15.16 -1.78
CA TYR A 156 -5.87 -16.00 -2.12
C TYR A 156 -6.25 -17.43 -2.53
N LYS A 157 -7.44 -17.90 -2.13
CA LYS A 157 -8.03 -19.16 -2.62
C LYS A 157 -8.18 -19.25 -4.15
N HIS A 158 -8.11 -18.12 -4.85
CA HIS A 158 -8.14 -18.06 -6.32
C HIS A 158 -6.77 -17.90 -6.94
N ALA A 159 -5.68 -17.80 -6.17
CA ALA A 159 -4.33 -17.56 -6.68
C ALA A 159 -3.88 -18.64 -7.69
N SER A 160 -4.34 -19.88 -7.52
CA SER A 160 -4.08 -20.99 -8.46
C SER A 160 -4.62 -20.73 -9.86
N ASP A 161 -5.75 -20.02 -9.98
CA ASP A 161 -6.31 -19.64 -11.29
C ASP A 161 -5.39 -18.68 -12.05
N PHE A 162 -4.57 -17.94 -11.31
CA PHE A 162 -3.56 -17.01 -11.80
C PHE A 162 -2.14 -17.62 -11.83
N GLY A 163 -2.03 -18.95 -11.74
CA GLY A 163 -0.75 -19.66 -11.90
C GLY A 163 0.10 -19.76 -10.64
N ILE A 164 -0.44 -19.43 -9.46
CA ILE A 164 0.29 -19.48 -8.19
C ILE A 164 -0.11 -20.74 -7.44
N ALA A 165 0.77 -21.74 -7.45
CA ALA A 165 0.50 -23.04 -6.83
C ALA A 165 0.78 -23.08 -5.32
N ASP A 166 1.52 -22.11 -4.76
CA ASP A 166 1.84 -22.10 -3.33
C ASP A 166 0.56 -21.84 -2.51
N THR A 167 0.28 -22.70 -1.54
CA THR A 167 -0.90 -22.61 -0.68
C THR A 167 -0.64 -21.79 0.59
N ARG A 168 0.62 -21.47 0.89
CA ARG A 168 1.01 -20.66 2.05
C ARG A 168 0.60 -19.21 1.81
N LYS A 169 0.01 -18.59 2.83
CA LYS A 169 -0.34 -17.17 2.83
C LYS A 169 0.67 -16.39 3.65
N ASN A 170 1.56 -15.69 2.96
CA ASN A 170 2.55 -14.80 3.54
C ASN A 170 2.79 -13.60 2.61
N ARG A 171 3.59 -12.63 3.04
CA ARG A 171 3.89 -11.44 2.23
C ARG A 171 4.36 -11.76 0.81
N GLU A 172 5.24 -12.75 0.62
CA GLU A 172 5.76 -13.11 -0.69
C GLU A 172 4.67 -13.63 -1.62
N THR A 173 3.87 -14.59 -1.16
CA THR A 173 2.82 -15.19 -1.99
C THR A 173 1.65 -14.24 -2.25
N LEU A 174 1.28 -13.39 -1.29
CA LEU A 174 0.30 -12.33 -1.49
C LEU A 174 0.80 -11.27 -2.49
N THR A 175 2.10 -11.00 -2.50
CA THR A 175 2.72 -10.14 -3.51
C THR A 175 2.63 -10.77 -4.89
N GLN A 176 3.01 -12.04 -5.04
CA GLN A 176 2.88 -12.75 -6.32
C GLN A 176 1.44 -12.70 -6.82
N TYR A 177 0.46 -12.85 -5.92
CA TYR A 177 -0.96 -12.77 -6.29
C TYR A 177 -1.37 -11.37 -6.74
N ARG A 178 -0.98 -10.32 -6.01
CA ARG A 178 -1.17 -8.93 -6.45
C ARG A 178 -0.57 -8.69 -7.82
N ASP A 179 0.66 -9.13 -8.05
CA ASP A 179 1.38 -8.89 -9.30
C ASP A 179 0.76 -9.65 -10.46
N ALA A 180 0.24 -10.87 -10.24
CA ALA A 180 -0.49 -11.62 -11.24
C ALA A 180 -1.83 -10.96 -11.60
N LEU A 181 -2.54 -10.39 -10.62
CA LEU A 181 -3.75 -9.59 -10.86
C LEU A 181 -3.44 -8.31 -11.64
N GLU A 182 -2.33 -7.62 -11.32
CA GLU A 182 -1.88 -6.47 -12.08
C GLU A 182 -1.49 -6.82 -13.50
N ALA A 183 -0.76 -7.93 -13.70
CA ALA A 183 -0.38 -8.41 -15.02
C ALA A 183 -1.62 -8.74 -15.87
N HIS A 184 -2.62 -9.40 -15.28
CA HIS A 184 -3.91 -9.63 -15.93
C HIS A 184 -4.56 -8.32 -16.38
N LEU A 185 -4.60 -7.30 -15.51
CA LEU A 185 -5.22 -6.00 -15.82
C LEU A 185 -4.43 -5.16 -16.85
N LYS A 186 -3.12 -5.39 -16.96
CA LYS A 186 -2.22 -4.69 -17.90
C LYS A 186 -2.07 -5.42 -19.24
N ASP A 187 -2.50 -6.68 -19.32
CA ASP A 187 -2.45 -7.45 -20.56
C ASP A 187 -3.33 -6.77 -21.62
N LYS A 188 -2.75 -6.55 -22.80
CA LYS A 188 -3.42 -5.94 -23.96
C LYS A 188 -4.65 -6.72 -24.44
N ASP A 189 -4.69 -8.03 -24.17
CA ASP A 189 -5.80 -8.90 -24.56
C ASP A 189 -6.91 -8.94 -23.49
N THR A 190 -6.68 -8.34 -22.32
CA THR A 190 -7.70 -8.18 -21.28
C THR A 190 -8.64 -7.02 -21.62
N VAL A 191 -9.95 -7.30 -21.60
CA VAL A 191 -11.01 -6.34 -21.94
C VAL A 191 -12.00 -6.19 -20.81
N GLU A 192 -12.57 -4.98 -20.66
CA GLU A 192 -13.74 -4.77 -19.80
C GLU A 192 -14.94 -5.50 -20.43
N LYS A 193 -15.49 -6.50 -19.73
CA LYS A 193 -16.59 -7.34 -20.19
C LYS A 193 -17.58 -7.56 -19.04
N GLY A 194 -18.52 -6.64 -18.93
CA GLY A 194 -19.71 -6.76 -18.08
C GLY A 194 -19.50 -6.43 -16.61
N THR A 195 -20.39 -6.91 -15.76
CA THR A 195 -20.50 -6.53 -14.34
C THR A 195 -20.71 -7.77 -13.47
N TYR A 196 -20.43 -7.64 -12.17
CA TYR A 196 -20.67 -8.69 -11.19
C TYR A 196 -21.96 -8.41 -10.43
N ARG A 197 -22.97 -9.28 -10.57
CA ARG A 197 -24.36 -9.04 -10.09
C ARG A 197 -24.45 -8.61 -8.63
N ARG A 198 -23.56 -9.15 -7.79
CA ARG A 198 -23.59 -8.91 -6.33
C ARG A 198 -22.95 -7.59 -5.92
N GLU A 199 -22.19 -6.95 -6.82
CA GLU A 199 -21.51 -5.69 -6.56
C GLU A 199 -21.97 -4.66 -7.60
N LYS A 200 -22.93 -3.82 -7.21
CA LYS A 200 -23.48 -2.80 -8.09
C LYS A 200 -22.37 -1.83 -8.54
N GLY A 201 -22.35 -1.50 -9.82
CA GLY A 201 -21.34 -0.60 -10.40
C GLY A 201 -19.96 -1.24 -10.60
N SER A 202 -19.81 -2.54 -10.29
CA SER A 202 -18.57 -3.25 -10.53
C SER A 202 -18.27 -3.42 -12.01
N LYS A 203 -16.98 -3.54 -12.31
CA LYS A 203 -16.45 -3.78 -13.65
C LYS A 203 -15.68 -5.09 -13.66
N VAL A 204 -15.95 -5.93 -14.66
CA VAL A 204 -15.25 -7.20 -14.85
C VAL A 204 -14.26 -7.08 -16.01
N PHE A 205 -13.00 -7.46 -15.75
CA PHE A 205 -11.92 -7.47 -16.72
C PHE A 205 -11.59 -8.91 -17.09
N PHE A 206 -11.85 -9.30 -18.33
CA PHE A 206 -11.73 -10.67 -18.82
C PHE A 206 -10.60 -10.81 -19.83
N ASN A 207 -9.85 -11.91 -19.73
CA ASN A 207 -8.82 -12.27 -20.68
C ASN A 207 -9.21 -13.56 -21.41
N PRO A 208 -9.37 -13.55 -22.75
CA PRO A 208 -9.81 -14.71 -23.51
C PRO A 208 -8.74 -15.81 -23.63
N ASN A 209 -7.46 -15.49 -23.42
CA ASN A 209 -6.37 -16.47 -23.51
C ASN A 209 -6.28 -17.32 -22.24
N THR A 210 -6.44 -16.69 -21.07
CA THR A 210 -6.34 -17.38 -19.77
C THR A 210 -7.69 -17.86 -19.24
N MET A 211 -8.78 -17.31 -19.79
CA MET A 211 -10.16 -17.42 -19.28
C MET A 211 -10.34 -16.81 -17.89
N ASN A 212 -9.41 -16.00 -17.40
CA ASN A 212 -9.53 -15.37 -16.09
C ASN A 212 -10.40 -14.11 -16.13
N VAL A 213 -11.07 -13.84 -15.02
CA VAL A 213 -11.74 -12.57 -14.74
C VAL A 213 -11.15 -11.92 -13.50
N VAL A 214 -11.07 -10.59 -13.51
CA VAL A 214 -10.81 -9.76 -12.34
C VAL A 214 -11.95 -8.76 -12.19
N VAL A 215 -12.56 -8.74 -11.01
CA VAL A 215 -13.68 -7.86 -10.66
C VAL A 215 -13.16 -6.69 -9.84
N LEU A 216 -13.41 -5.49 -10.31
CA LEU A 216 -13.16 -4.25 -9.58
C LEU A 216 -14.50 -3.64 -9.12
N LYS A 217 -14.55 -3.11 -7.91
CA LYS A 217 -15.68 -2.32 -7.40
C LYS A 217 -15.82 -1.01 -8.19
N GLU A 218 -16.92 -0.30 -8.00
CA GLU A 218 -17.17 1.01 -8.63
C GLU A 218 -16.07 2.04 -8.34
N ASN A 219 -15.51 2.01 -7.12
CA ASN A 219 -14.40 2.88 -6.72
C ASN A 219 -13.02 2.46 -7.28
N GLY A 220 -12.96 1.36 -8.04
CA GLY A 220 -11.75 0.82 -8.64
C GLY A 220 -11.01 -0.23 -7.80
N ASP A 221 -11.44 -0.48 -6.56
CA ASP A 221 -10.78 -1.45 -5.67
C ASP A 221 -10.99 -2.88 -6.16
N PHE A 222 -9.98 -3.71 -5.96
CA PHE A 222 -10.06 -5.14 -6.24
C PHE A 222 -11.11 -5.81 -5.35
N LEU A 223 -12.03 -6.54 -5.98
CA LEU A 223 -13.02 -7.35 -5.28
C LEU A 223 -12.65 -8.84 -5.29
N SER A 224 -12.36 -9.41 -6.45
CA SER A 224 -12.06 -10.85 -6.59
C SER A 224 -11.59 -11.15 -8.00
N GLY A 225 -11.07 -12.35 -8.24
CA GLY A 225 -10.88 -12.88 -9.58
C GLY A 225 -10.87 -14.41 -9.55
N TRP A 226 -11.13 -15.04 -10.69
CA TRP A 226 -11.09 -16.50 -10.86
C TRP A 226 -11.08 -16.88 -12.34
N LYS A 227 -10.85 -18.15 -12.63
CA LYS A 227 -10.95 -18.71 -14.00
C LYS A 227 -12.38 -19.08 -14.35
N ILE A 228 -12.86 -18.61 -15.50
CA ILE A 228 -14.15 -19.00 -16.07
C ILE A 228 -14.05 -20.42 -16.65
N ASN A 229 -14.98 -21.27 -16.25
CA ASN A 229 -15.18 -22.58 -16.88
C ASN A 229 -16.25 -22.44 -17.99
N PRO A 230 -15.87 -22.46 -19.29
CA PRO A 230 -16.80 -22.31 -20.41
C PRO A 230 -17.78 -23.48 -20.56
N ASP A 231 -17.52 -24.62 -19.93
CA ASP A 231 -18.39 -25.79 -20.00
C ASP A 231 -19.50 -25.79 -18.94
N ALA A 232 -19.38 -24.93 -17.92
CA ALA A 232 -20.39 -24.76 -16.88
C ALA A 232 -21.41 -23.68 -17.27
N ASP A 233 -22.67 -23.85 -16.85
CA ASP A 233 -23.77 -22.94 -17.19
C ASP A 233 -23.47 -21.48 -16.85
N ASN A 234 -22.94 -21.22 -15.64
CA ASN A 234 -22.58 -19.86 -15.22
C ASN A 234 -21.47 -19.26 -16.10
N GLY A 235 -20.51 -20.07 -16.56
CA GLY A 235 -19.45 -19.60 -17.44
C GLY A 235 -19.99 -19.26 -18.83
N ARG A 236 -20.88 -20.10 -19.39
CA ARG A 236 -21.55 -19.80 -20.67
C ARG A 236 -22.36 -18.52 -20.60
N ILE A 237 -23.18 -18.38 -19.55
CA ILE A 237 -23.98 -17.17 -19.32
C ILE A 237 -23.08 -15.94 -19.29
N TYR A 238 -21.98 -15.97 -18.54
CA TYR A 238 -21.04 -14.85 -18.50
C TYR A 238 -20.42 -14.55 -19.87
N LEU A 239 -20.00 -15.58 -20.62
CA LEU A 239 -19.38 -15.40 -21.92
C LEU A 239 -20.35 -14.80 -22.94
N ASP A 240 -21.62 -15.17 -22.88
CA ASP A 240 -22.67 -14.68 -23.79
C ASP A 240 -23.20 -13.30 -23.40
N THR A 241 -23.37 -13.04 -22.10
CA THR A 241 -24.11 -11.85 -21.62
C THR A 241 -23.24 -10.81 -20.92
N GLY A 242 -22.02 -11.16 -20.52
CA GLY A 242 -21.18 -10.34 -19.63
C GLY A 242 -21.66 -10.32 -18.17
N ASP A 243 -22.66 -11.12 -17.82
CA ASP A 243 -23.27 -11.11 -16.50
C ASP A 243 -22.61 -12.15 -15.58
N LEU A 244 -21.78 -11.67 -14.64
CA LEU A 244 -20.93 -12.49 -13.76
C LEU A 244 -21.57 -12.74 -12.39
#